data_AF-A0A1Z8WGK0-F1
#
_entry.id   AF-A0A1Z8WGK0-F1
#
_cell.length_a   1.000
_cell.length_b   1.000
_cell.length_c   1.000
_cell.angle_alpha   90.00
_cell.angle_beta   90.00
_cell.angle_gamma   90.00
#
_symmetry.space_group_name_H-M   'P 1'
#
loop_
_entity.id
_entity.type
_entity.pdbx_description
1 polymer ?
#
loop_
_entity_poly.entity_id
_entity_poly.type
_entity_poly.pdbx_seq_one_letter_code
_entity_poly.pdbx_strand_id
1 'polypeptide(L)'
;MKAVGRNLIIKIKKEGTTKTKGGLLLAENQREDIRYVEAVVISAGEDVAGIKVDDKIYFDRHAGHKIEIEKKSYRVIKAQDIVVVL
;
A
#
# COMPACT_ATOMS: atom_id res chain seq x y z
N MET A 1 -8.13 -14.51 -4.23
CA MET A 1 -7.60 -14.53 -2.84
C MET A 1 -8.51 -13.67 -1.97
N LYS A 2 -8.66 -14.03 -0.68
CA LYS A 2 -9.55 -13.34 0.27
C LYS A 2 -8.76 -12.99 1.53
N ALA A 3 -8.83 -11.74 1.98
CA ALA A 3 -8.34 -11.34 3.29
C ALA A 3 -9.31 -11.76 4.40
N VAL A 4 -8.81 -12.07 5.59
CA VAL A 4 -9.61 -12.60 6.72
C VAL A 4 -9.51 -11.64 7.91
N GLY A 5 -10.61 -11.47 8.65
CA GLY A 5 -10.73 -10.59 9.80
C GLY A 5 -10.45 -9.13 9.44
N ARG A 6 -9.56 -8.47 10.21
CA ARG A 6 -9.20 -7.05 10.03
C ARG A 6 -8.02 -6.83 9.08
N ASN A 7 -7.67 -7.83 8.28
CA ASN A 7 -6.56 -7.74 7.33
C ASN A 7 -7.03 -7.20 5.97
N LEU A 8 -6.12 -6.57 5.25
CA LEU A 8 -6.30 -6.20 3.84
C LEU A 8 -5.13 -6.71 3.02
N ILE A 9 -5.40 -7.18 1.80
CA ILE A 9 -4.39 -7.46 0.79
C ILE A 9 -4.35 -6.27 -0.15
N ILE A 10 -3.18 -5.66 -0.28
CA ILE A 10 -2.98 -4.43 -1.04
C ILE A 10 -1.87 -4.61 -2.08
N LYS A 11 -1.93 -3.78 -3.12
CA LYS A 11 -0.86 -3.63 -4.09
C LYS A 11 -0.35 -2.19 -4.03
N ILE A 12 0.89 -2.03 -3.57
CA ILE A 12 1.54 -0.73 -3.49
C ILE A 12 1.67 -0.16 -4.89
N LYS A 13 1.27 1.10 -5.07
CA LYS A 13 1.52 1.83 -6.29
C LYS A 13 3.00 2.20 -6.28
N LYS A 14 3.78 1.59 -7.18
CA LYS A 14 5.19 1.96 -7.32
C LYS A 14 5.27 3.43 -7.71
N GLU A 15 5.86 4.25 -6.87
CA GLU A 15 6.22 5.61 -7.29
C GLU A 15 7.44 5.49 -8.19
N GLY A 16 7.33 5.94 -9.45
CA GLY A 16 8.47 5.96 -10.35
C GLY A 16 9.61 6.83 -9.82
N THR A 17 10.78 6.77 -10.47
CA THR A 17 11.86 7.72 -10.19
C THR A 17 11.35 9.14 -10.38
N THR A 18 11.51 9.95 -9.33
CA THR A 18 11.05 11.34 -9.37
C THR A 18 12.22 12.26 -9.66
N LYS A 19 12.09 13.06 -10.72
CA LYS A 19 13.12 14.00 -11.16
C LYS A 19 13.01 15.28 -10.33
N THR A 20 14.10 15.68 -9.68
CA THR A 20 14.17 16.97 -8.99
C THR A 20 14.17 18.12 -10.01
N LYS A 21 13.88 19.34 -9.57
CA LYS A 21 13.97 20.55 -10.42
C LYS A 21 15.37 20.72 -11.05
N GLY A 22 16.42 20.20 -10.41
CA GLY A 22 17.80 20.17 -10.91
C GLY A 22 18.14 19.00 -11.83
N GLY A 23 17.17 18.13 -12.15
CA GLY A 23 17.36 17.03 -13.10
C GLY A 23 17.88 15.72 -12.52
N LEU A 24 18.14 15.65 -11.21
CA LEU A 24 18.57 14.44 -10.53
C LEU A 24 17.39 13.46 -10.36
N LEU A 25 17.60 12.17 -10.65
CA LEU A 25 16.61 11.14 -10.41
C LEU A 25 16.75 10.64 -8.96
N LEU A 26 15.70 10.83 -8.16
CA LEU A 26 15.63 10.26 -6.81
C LEU A 26 15.08 8.84 -6.88
N ALA A 27 15.80 7.91 -6.25
CA ALA A 27 15.30 6.56 -6.03
C ALA A 27 14.21 6.58 -4.93
N GLU A 28 13.23 5.69 -5.03
CA GLU A 28 12.06 5.58 -4.12
C GLU A 28 12.43 5.51 -2.63
N ASN A 29 13.62 4.98 -2.33
CA ASN A 29 14.15 4.82 -0.97
C ASN A 29 14.72 6.11 -0.37
N GLN A 30 14.87 7.19 -1.15
CA GLN A 30 15.46 8.46 -0.70
C GLN A 30 14.42 9.49 -0.21
N ARG A 31 13.12 9.15 -0.28
CA ARG A 31 12.02 9.96 0.28
C ARG A 31 11.67 9.48 1.68
N GLU A 32 12.59 9.66 2.61
CA GLU A 32 12.38 9.30 4.02
C GLU A 32 11.34 10.19 4.71
N ASP A 33 11.04 11.35 4.15
CA ASP A 33 10.03 12.30 4.64
C ASP A 33 8.58 11.82 4.43
N ILE A 34 8.37 10.83 3.55
CA ILE A 34 7.03 10.30 3.25
C ILE A 34 6.76 9.03 4.05
N ARG A 35 6.00 9.19 5.14
CA ARG A 35 5.56 8.07 6.01
C ARG A 35 4.45 7.22 5.39
N TYR A 36 3.47 7.85 4.73
CA TYR A 36 2.29 7.15 4.19
C TYR A 36 2.37 7.07 2.66
N VAL A 37 2.17 5.89 2.11
CA VAL A 37 2.30 5.62 0.66
C VAL A 37 1.01 5.09 0.07
N GLU A 38 0.79 5.36 -1.22
CA GLU A 38 -0.43 4.98 -1.94
C GLU A 38 -0.44 3.49 -2.30
N ALA A 39 -1.58 2.83 -2.11
CA ALA A 39 -1.84 1.47 -2.58
C ALA A 39 -3.27 1.30 -3.06
N VAL A 40 -3.51 0.22 -3.81
CA VAL A 40 -4.85 -0.21 -4.21
C VAL A 40 -5.23 -1.45 -3.41
N VAL A 41 -6.44 -1.46 -2.88
CA VAL A 41 -7.00 -2.61 -2.15
C VAL A 41 -7.39 -3.72 -3.13
N ILE A 42 -6.80 -4.90 -2.95
CA ILE A 42 -7.14 -6.08 -3.75
C ILE A 42 -8.16 -6.96 -3.03
N SER A 43 -8.14 -6.97 -1.69
CA SER A 43 -9.12 -7.67 -0.87
C SER A 43 -9.18 -7.05 0.53
N ALA A 44 -10.40 -6.86 1.04
CA ALA A 44 -10.66 -6.47 2.42
C ALA A 44 -11.31 -7.64 3.17
N GLY A 45 -10.90 -7.85 4.42
CA GLY A 45 -11.49 -8.87 5.28
C GLY A 45 -12.86 -8.45 5.82
N GLU A 46 -13.64 -9.43 6.28
CA GLU A 46 -15.03 -9.21 6.74
C GLU A 46 -15.19 -8.20 7.88
N ASP A 47 -14.17 -7.98 8.72
CA ASP A 47 -14.23 -7.04 9.85
C ASP A 47 -13.72 -5.63 9.48
N VAL A 48 -13.43 -5.39 8.19
CA VAL A 48 -12.97 -4.09 7.69
C VAL A 48 -14.18 -3.25 7.26
N ALA A 49 -14.51 -2.23 8.05
CA ALA A 49 -15.57 -1.28 7.73
C ALA A 49 -15.04 -0.10 6.91
N GLY A 50 -15.82 0.33 5.90
CA GLY A 50 -15.56 1.57 5.17
C GLY A 50 -14.48 1.50 4.09
N ILE A 51 -13.95 0.32 3.77
CA ILE A 51 -12.95 0.13 2.71
C ILE A 51 -13.43 -0.98 1.76
N LYS A 52 -13.36 -0.73 0.45
CA LYS A 52 -13.79 -1.64 -0.61
C LYS A 52 -12.61 -2.10 -1.47
N VAL A 53 -12.86 -3.14 -2.25
CA VAL A 53 -11.94 -3.55 -3.31
C VAL A 53 -11.81 -2.42 -4.33
N ASP A 54 -10.60 -2.22 -4.86
CA ASP A 54 -10.20 -1.16 -5.79
C ASP A 54 -10.10 0.26 -5.21
N ASP A 55 -10.41 0.46 -3.92
CA ASP A 55 -10.16 1.72 -3.24
C ASP A 55 -8.67 2.07 -3.28
N LYS A 56 -8.39 3.36 -3.50
CA LYS A 56 -7.05 3.92 -3.35
C LYS A 56 -6.89 4.36 -1.91
N ILE A 57 -5.83 3.90 -1.28
CA ILE A 57 -5.59 4.14 0.14
C ILE A 57 -4.18 4.67 0.39
N TYR A 58 -4.01 5.41 1.48
CA TYR A 58 -2.70 5.70 2.07
C TYR A 58 -2.54 4.90 3.34
N PHE A 59 -1.41 4.21 3.47
CA PHE A 59 -1.09 3.37 4.62
C PHE A 59 0.35 3.60 5.08
N ASP A 60 0.66 3.27 6.33
CA ASP A 60 2.01 3.41 6.87
C ASP A 60 2.99 2.50 6.10
N ARG A 61 4.03 3.07 5.50
CA ARG A 61 5.00 2.33 4.66
C ARG A 61 5.71 1.19 5.40
N HIS A 62 5.79 1.26 6.73
CA HIS A 62 6.42 0.25 7.57
C HIS A 62 5.46 -0.89 7.95
N ALA A 63 4.15 -0.71 7.75
CA ALA A 63 3.15 -1.68 8.16
C ALA A 63 3.05 -2.90 7.24
N GLY A 64 2.75 -4.04 7.83
CA GLY A 64 2.41 -5.26 7.11
C GLY A 64 3.57 -6.01 6.46
N HIS A 65 3.24 -7.17 5.89
CA HIS A 65 4.21 -8.15 5.39
C HIS A 65 3.99 -8.48 3.92
N LYS A 66 5.08 -8.70 3.19
CA LYS A 66 5.04 -9.12 1.79
C LYS A 66 4.61 -10.59 1.71
N ILE A 67 3.70 -10.89 0.78
CA ILE A 67 3.34 -12.25 0.39
C ILE A 67 3.55 -12.41 -1.12
N GLU A 68 3.86 -13.63 -1.56
CA GLU A 68 4.02 -13.95 -2.98
C GLU A 68 3.11 -15.12 -3.34
N ILE A 69 2.30 -14.93 -4.38
CA ILE A 69 1.37 -15.93 -4.91
C ILE A 69 1.52 -15.93 -6.43
N GLU A 70 1.80 -17.08 -7.03
CA GLU A 70 1.94 -17.21 -8.50
C GLU A 70 2.92 -16.19 -9.12
N LYS A 71 4.08 -15.95 -8.46
CA LYS A 71 5.08 -14.94 -8.87
C LYS A 71 4.59 -13.49 -8.81
N LYS A 72 3.42 -13.23 -8.22
CA LYS A 72 2.89 -11.88 -7.95
C LYS A 72 3.11 -11.54 -6.48
N SER A 73 3.73 -10.39 -6.23
CA SER A 73 3.95 -9.87 -4.89
C SER A 73 2.79 -8.97 -4.46
N TYR A 74 2.31 -9.19 -3.23
CA TYR A 74 1.31 -8.36 -2.55
C TYR A 74 1.80 -8.01 -1.15
N ARG A 75 1.10 -7.10 -0.47
CA ARG A 75 1.36 -6.79 0.94
C ARG A 75 0.08 -6.97 1.74
N VAL A 76 0.20 -7.57 2.92
CA VAL A 76 -0.90 -7.73 3.86
C VAL A 76 -0.71 -6.73 5.00
N ILE A 77 -1.69 -5.85 5.22
CA ILE A 77 -1.70 -4.84 6.29
C ILE A 77 -2.95 -5.00 7.15
N LYS A 78 -3.00 -4.34 8.31
CA LYS A 78 -4.21 -4.27 9.14
C LYS A 78 -4.99 -3.00 8.83
N ALA A 79 -6.30 -3.02 9.06
CA ALA A 79 -7.17 -1.86 8.85
C ALA A 79 -6.71 -0.60 9.60
N GLN A 80 -6.12 -0.75 10.79
CA GLN A 80 -5.60 0.36 11.60
C GLN A 80 -4.39 1.08 10.97
N ASP A 81 -3.72 0.46 10.00
CA ASP A 81 -2.53 1.03 9.36
C ASP A 81 -2.89 1.97 8.20
N ILE A 82 -4.18 2.07 7.86
CA ILE A 82 -4.73 2.90 6.79
C ILE A 82 -5.20 4.23 7.38
N VAL A 83 -4.79 5.33 6.75
CA VAL A 83 -5.08 6.69 7.22
C VAL A 83 -6.01 7.47 6.31
N VAL A 84 -6.08 7.13 5.02
CA VAL A 84 -6.92 7.82 4.03
C VAL A 84 -7.44 6.84 2.98
N VAL A 85 -8.68 7.03 2.53
CA VAL A 85 -9.29 6.41 1.35
C VAL A 85 -9.63 7.53 0.36
N LEU A 86 -9.31 7.37 -0.93
CA LEU A 86 -9.58 8.32 -2.02
C LEU A 86 -10.70 7.83 -2.95
#